data_AF-A0A944WMI6-F1
#
_entry.id   AF-A0A944WMI6-F1
#
_cell.length_a   1.000
_cell.length_b   1.000
_cell.length_c   1.000
_cell.angle_alpha   90.00
_cell.angle_beta   90.00
_cell.angle_gamma   90.00
#
_symmetry.space_group_name_H-M   'P 1'
#
loop_
_entity.id
_entity.type
_entity.pdbx_description
1 polymer ?
#
loop_
_entity_poly.entity_id
_entity_poly.type
_entity_poly.pdbx_seq_one_letter_code
_entity_poly.pdbx_strand_id
1 'polypeptide(L)' 'IKATTFLKENKILVRMMSAPISHTFRMSLRMMPDMRRFMDVYSRFLNS' A
#
# COMPACT_ATOMS: atom_id res chain seq x y z
N ILE A 1 11.38 0.11 -6.79
CA ILE A 1 9.96 0.27 -7.23
C ILE A 1 9.23 1.13 -6.20
N LYS A 2 8.33 2.05 -6.57
CA LYS A 2 7.55 2.82 -5.58
C LYS A 2 6.52 1.91 -4.91
N ALA A 3 6.34 2.02 -3.60
CA ALA A 3 5.37 1.20 -2.85
C ALA A 3 3.96 1.22 -3.47
N THR A 4 3.51 2.37 -3.96
CA THR A 4 2.19 2.52 -4.55
C THR A 4 2.04 1.88 -5.92
N THR A 5 3.11 1.82 -6.72
CA THR A 5 3.13 1.05 -7.96
C THR A 5 3.05 -0.44 -7.66
N PHE A 6 3.87 -0.93 -6.73
CA PHE A 6 3.88 -2.35 -6.33
C PHE A 6 2.53 -2.80 -5.77
N LEU A 7 1.92 -1.98 -4.91
CA LEU A 7 0.58 -2.25 -4.37
C LEU A 7 -0.47 -2.29 -5.49
N LYS A 8 -0.43 -1.36 -6.46
CA LYS A 8 -1.35 -1.35 -7.60
C LYS A 8 -1.24 -2.61 -8.45
N GLU A 9 -0.02 -3.09 -8.73
CA GLU A 9 0.22 -4.35 -9.46
C GLU A 9 -0.36 -5.56 -8.70
N ASN A 10 -0.33 -5.53 -7.36
CA ASN A 10 -0.96 -6.54 -6.50
C ASN A 10 -2.48 -6.33 -6.28
N LYS A 11 -3.11 -5.45 -7.08
CA LYS A 11 -4.54 -5.08 -7.03
C LYS A 11 -4.96 -4.39 -5.72
N ILE A 12 -4.05 -3.65 -5.10
CA ILE A 12 -4.31 -2.82 -3.91
C ILE A 12 -4.16 -1.35 -4.29
N LEU A 13 -5.28 -0.62 -4.28
CA LEU A 13 -5.28 0.80 -4.61
C LEU A 13 -5.10 1.65 -3.35
N VAL A 14 -4.14 2.56 -3.39
CA VAL A 14 -3.89 3.57 -2.35
C VAL A 14 -3.83 4.96 -2.96
N ARG A 15 -4.09 5.98 -2.15
CA ARG A 15 -3.99 7.37 -2.57
C ARG A 15 -2.64 7.94 -2.16
N MET A 16 -1.81 8.32 -3.12
CA MET A 16 -0.62 9.12 -2.84
C MET A 16 -1.02 10.45 -2.20
N MET A 17 -0.29 10.85 -1.17
CA MET A 17 -0.45 12.16 -0.57
C MET A 17 0.49 13.18 -1.23
N SER A 18 0.07 14.43 -1.31
CA SER A 18 0.89 15.55 -1.73
C SER A 18 1.60 16.19 -0.53
N ALA A 19 2.38 17.26 -0.77
CA ALA A 19 2.96 18.07 0.29
C ALA A 19 1.88 18.51 1.31
N PRO A 20 2.22 18.58 2.62
CA PRO A 20 3.57 18.43 3.20
C PRO A 20 4.03 16.98 3.48
N ILE A 21 3.16 15.99 3.27
CA ILE A 21 3.42 14.56 3.58
C ILE A 21 3.60 13.72 2.31
N SER A 22 4.37 14.23 1.35
CA SER A 22 4.56 13.67 0.00
C SER A 22 5.17 12.26 -0.04
N HIS A 23 5.80 11.81 1.05
CA HIS A 23 6.39 10.47 1.19
C HIS A 23 5.43 9.45 1.83
N THR A 24 4.13 9.74 1.84
CA THR A 24 3.10 8.89 2.43
C THR A 24 2.00 8.56 1.41
N PHE A 25 1.22 7.52 1.72
CA PHE A 25 -0.03 7.23 1.04
C PHE A 25 -1.12 6.96 2.06
N ARG A 26 -2.36 7.31 1.71
CA ARG A 26 -3.55 7.02 2.49
C ARG A 26 -4.23 5.78 1.94
N MET A 27 -4.61 4.89 2.84
CA MET A 27 -5.40 3.69 2.56
C MET A 27 -6.72 3.77 3.35
N SER A 28 -7.80 3.25 2.76
CA SER A 28 -9.05 3.03 3.51
C SER A 28 -8.95 1.69 4.24
N LEU A 29 -9.36 1.64 5.50
CA LEU A 29 -9.47 0.37 6.21
C LEU A 29 -10.55 -0.50 5.57
N ARG A 30 -10.27 -1.80 5.50
CA ARG A 30 -11.16 -2.81 4.92
C ARG A 30 -11.39 -3.92 5.94
N MET A 31 -12.17 -4.94 5.57
CA MET A 31 -12.37 -6.10 6.43
C MET A 31 -11.04 -6.83 6.69
N MET A 32 -10.98 -7.59 7.79
CA MET A 32 -9.78 -8.30 8.21
C MET A 32 -9.11 -9.16 7.10
N PRO A 33 -9.84 -9.89 6.23
CA PRO A 33 -9.20 -10.63 5.14
C PRO A 33 -8.43 -9.73 4.16
N ASP A 34 -9.00 -8.59 3.79
CA ASP A 34 -8.36 -7.60 2.91
C ASP A 34 -7.12 -6.99 3.60
N MET A 35 -7.23 -6.70 4.90
CA MET A 35 -6.10 -6.14 5.65
C MET A 35 -4.95 -7.14 5.83
N ARG A 36 -5.25 -8.42 6.06
CA ARG A 36 -4.22 -9.48 6.09
C ARG A 36 -3.51 -9.59 4.74
N ARG A 37 -4.27 -9.59 3.64
CA ARG A 37 -3.70 -9.58 2.28
C ARG A 37 -2.80 -8.36 2.05
N PHE A 38 -3.21 -7.18 2.51
CA PHE A 38 -2.36 -5.99 2.43
C PHE A 38 -1.04 -6.18 3.18
N MET A 39 -1.08 -6.65 4.42
CA MET A 39 0.13 -6.84 5.24
C MET A 39 1.10 -7.85 4.61
N ASP A 40 0.58 -8.95 4.06
CA ASP A 40 1.38 -9.97 3.36
C ASP A 40 2.00 -9.44 2.04
N VAL A 41 1.26 -8.68 1.26
CA VAL A 41 1.80 -8.04 0.05
C VAL A 41 2.86 -7.00 0.44
N TYR A 42 2.59 -6.18 1.44
CA TYR A 42 3.50 -5.10 1.84
C TYR A 42 4.78 -5.62 2.50
N SER A 43 4.71 -6.71 3.27
CA SER A 43 5.91 -7.35 3.84
C SER A 43 6.86 -7.86 2.75
N ARG A 44 6.33 -8.43 1.66
CA ARG A 44 7.14 -8.85 0.50
C ARG A 44 7.85 -7.67 -0.17
N PHE A 45 7.22 -6.50 -0.24
CA PHE A 45 7.86 -5.27 -0.73
C PHE A 45 8.96 -4.75 0.20
N LEU A 46 8.79 -4.89 1.51
CA LEU A 46 9.79 -4.42 2.49
C LEU A 46 11.01 -5.33 2.57
N ASN A 47 10.86 -6.62 2.25
CA ASN A 47 11.92 -7.63 2.29
C ASN A 47 12.62 -7.84 0.93
N SER A 48 12.30 -7.02 -0.07
CA SER A 48 12.91 -7.03 -1.41
C SER A 48 13.84 -5.84 -1.61
#